data_AF-A0AAE2Y8H9-F1
#
_entry.id   AF-A0AAE2Y8H9-F1
#
_cell.length_a   1.000
_cell.length_b   1.000
_cell.length_c   1.000
_cell.angle_alpha   90.00
_cell.angle_beta   90.00
_cell.angle_gamma   90.00
#
_symmetry.space_group_name_H-M   'P 1'
#
loop_
_entity.id
_entity.type
_entity.pdbx_description
1 polymer ?
#
loop_
_entity_poly.entity_id
_entity_poly.type
_entity_poly.pdbx_seq_one_letter_code
_entity_poly.pdbx_strand_id
1 'polypeptide(L)'
;LFRNSRGYTTKPLQQSLNIFSIKLNHQTSYLFYVGEAKEIFRTALAITVAALNGYSGDCWSPLSPLGPSPHWYLPKPEITAGYEVTSTATSVVAGVALLLAQQYKEEELPTSLVSAIIRWALIEGAKQYDLGSPGWDAQYGYGRINALCSYLFLKYHLKL
;
A
#
# COMPACT_ATOMS: atom_id res chain seq x y z
N LEU A 1 -1.56 -40.46 -42.27
CA LEU A 1 -0.24 -40.83 -41.70
C LEU A 1 0.15 -39.75 -40.67
N PHE A 2 0.29 -40.19 -39.42
CA PHE A 2 0.83 -39.53 -38.21
C PHE A 2 0.25 -38.20 -37.67
N ARG A 3 -0.38 -38.34 -36.49
CA ARG A 3 -0.68 -37.34 -35.47
C ARG A 3 0.61 -36.71 -34.92
N ASN A 4 0.57 -35.45 -34.50
CA ASN A 4 0.92 -35.14 -33.11
C ASN A 4 0.15 -33.94 -32.56
N SER A 5 -0.51 -34.22 -31.45
CA SER A 5 -1.36 -33.37 -30.62
C SER A 5 -0.55 -32.54 -29.65
N ARG A 6 -0.92 -31.26 -29.44
CA ARG A 6 -0.81 -30.58 -28.14
C ARG A 6 -1.70 -29.33 -28.17
N GLY A 7 -2.82 -29.41 -27.45
CA GLY A 7 -3.68 -28.27 -27.18
C GLY A 7 -2.95 -27.27 -26.28
N TYR A 8 -2.96 -26.00 -26.69
CA TYR A 8 -2.57 -24.90 -25.83
C TYR A 8 -3.71 -24.66 -24.85
N THR A 9 -3.63 -25.30 -23.69
CA THR A 9 -4.35 -24.84 -22.50
C THR A 9 -3.54 -23.69 -21.93
N THR A 10 -3.98 -22.46 -22.16
CA THR A 10 -3.46 -21.29 -21.45
C THR A 10 -3.90 -21.40 -19.99
N LYS A 11 -3.11 -22.09 -19.18
CA LYS A 11 -3.23 -21.97 -17.73
C LYS A 11 -2.87 -20.52 -17.38
N PRO A 12 -3.75 -19.73 -16.73
CA PRO A 12 -3.31 -18.47 -16.17
C PRO A 12 -2.22 -18.78 -15.15
N LEU A 13 -1.09 -18.07 -15.25
CA LEU A 13 -0.05 -18.03 -14.23
C LEU A 13 -0.72 -17.62 -12.91
N GLN A 14 -1.03 -18.59 -12.06
CA GLN A 14 -1.32 -18.34 -10.65
C GLN A 14 -0.04 -17.79 -10.02
N GLN A 15 0.13 -16.47 -10.07
CA GLN A 15 1.04 -15.79 -9.17
C GLN A 15 0.57 -16.10 -7.75
N SER A 16 1.46 -16.71 -6.96
CA SER A 16 1.21 -17.04 -5.57
C SER A 16 0.90 -15.77 -4.78
N LEU A 17 -0.36 -15.63 -4.37
CA LEU A 17 -0.86 -14.54 -3.53
C LEU A 17 -0.26 -14.67 -2.12
N ASN A 18 0.65 -13.76 -1.75
CA ASN A 18 1.10 -13.64 -0.37
C ASN A 18 0.13 -12.71 0.38
N ILE A 19 -0.82 -13.31 1.07
CA ILE A 19 -1.75 -12.59 1.95
C ILE A 19 -1.05 -12.41 3.31
N PHE A 20 -0.69 -11.17 3.66
CA PHE A 20 -0.23 -10.84 5.00
C PHE A 20 -1.41 -10.25 5.80
N SER A 21 -1.94 -11.06 6.71
CA SER A 21 -2.98 -10.63 7.66
C SER A 21 -2.34 -10.52 9.03
N ILE A 22 -2.18 -9.30 9.53
CA ILE A 22 -1.79 -9.08 10.92
C ILE A 22 -3.09 -9.03 11.74
N LYS A 23 -3.37 -10.11 12.46
CA LYS A 23 -4.46 -10.17 13.45
C LYS A 23 -3.92 -9.68 14.79
N LEU A 24 -4.43 -8.54 15.27
CA LEU A 24 -4.18 -8.07 16.64
C LEU A 24 -5.45 -8.29 17.46
N ASN A 25 -5.55 -9.45 18.11
CA ASN A 25 -6.65 -9.89 18.97
C ASN A 25 -8.07 -9.81 18.36
N HIS A 26 -9.03 -10.40 19.08
CA HIS A 26 -10.32 -10.98 18.63
C HIS A 26 -11.24 -10.17 17.68
N GLN A 27 -10.92 -8.93 17.28
CA GLN A 27 -11.73 -8.12 16.37
C GLN A 27 -10.97 -7.28 15.33
N THR A 28 -9.63 -7.23 15.35
CA THR A 28 -8.87 -6.29 14.51
C THR A 28 -8.01 -7.02 13.48
N SER A 29 -8.40 -6.93 12.21
CA SER A 29 -7.64 -7.45 11.07
C SER A 29 -7.34 -6.31 10.10
N TYR A 30 -6.07 -5.93 9.98
CA TYR A 30 -5.63 -5.04 8.91
C TYR A 30 -5.30 -5.92 7.70
N LEU A 31 -6.01 -5.68 6.58
CA LEU A 31 -5.80 -6.43 5.35
C LEU A 31 -5.11 -5.58 4.29
N PHE A 32 -3.94 -6.06 3.88
CA PHE A 32 -3.19 -5.57 2.73
C PHE A 32 -3.43 -6.56 1.59
N TYR A 33 -3.86 -6.04 0.43
CA TYR A 33 -4.37 -6.86 -0.68
C TYR A 33 -3.70 -6.53 -2.01
N VAL A 34 -3.67 -7.54 -2.88
CA VAL A 34 -3.36 -7.47 -4.31
C VAL A 34 -4.43 -8.28 -5.09
N GLY A 35 -5.53 -7.62 -5.52
CA GLY A 35 -6.55 -8.03 -6.54
C GLY A 35 -7.48 -9.23 -6.21
N GLU A 36 -8.75 -9.38 -6.68
CA GLU A 36 -9.64 -8.58 -7.55
C GLU A 36 -11.15 -8.63 -7.14
N ALA A 37 -11.90 -7.59 -7.55
CA ALA A 37 -13.36 -7.46 -7.83
C ALA A 37 -14.44 -7.54 -6.72
N LYS A 38 -14.47 -8.51 -5.79
CA LYS A 38 -15.38 -8.42 -4.59
C LYS A 38 -14.79 -7.54 -3.48
N GLU A 39 -13.55 -7.15 -3.75
CA GLU A 39 -12.61 -6.32 -3.04
C GLU A 39 -12.92 -4.83 -3.07
N ILE A 40 -13.75 -4.31 -3.98
CA ILE A 40 -13.84 -2.86 -4.31
C ILE A 40 -14.08 -1.96 -3.07
N PHE A 41 -14.91 -2.41 -2.12
CA PHE A 41 -15.15 -1.68 -0.87
C PHE A 41 -14.04 -1.86 0.19
N ARG A 42 -13.28 -2.98 0.12
CA ARG A 42 -12.11 -3.24 0.99
C ARG A 42 -10.82 -2.61 0.42
N THR A 43 -10.65 -2.56 -0.89
CA THR A 43 -9.58 -1.87 -1.61
C THR A 43 -9.71 -0.35 -1.54
N ALA A 44 -10.93 0.15 -1.32
CA ALA A 44 -11.17 1.57 -1.04
C ALA A 44 -10.51 2.03 0.28
N LEU A 45 -10.03 1.12 1.14
CA LEU A 45 -9.26 1.45 2.34
C LEU A 45 -7.83 0.87 2.32
N ALA A 46 -7.52 -0.04 1.40
CA ALA A 46 -6.18 -0.63 1.31
C ALA A 46 -5.17 0.36 0.72
N ILE A 47 -3.99 0.41 1.33
CA ILE A 47 -2.85 1.21 0.88
C ILE A 47 -1.97 0.31 0.00
N THR A 48 -1.71 0.74 -1.23
CA THR A 48 -0.80 0.05 -2.14
C THR A 48 0.56 0.72 -2.10
N VAL A 49 1.58 -0.13 -1.93
CA VAL A 49 2.95 0.28 -1.66
C VAL A 49 3.84 -0.19 -2.80
N ALA A 50 4.61 0.74 -3.36
CA ALA A 50 5.70 0.43 -4.28
C ALA A 50 7.04 0.36 -3.55
N ALA A 51 8.01 -0.29 -4.20
CA ALA A 51 9.34 -0.56 -3.65
C ALA A 51 10.39 0.39 -4.25
N LEU A 52 11.32 0.83 -3.41
CA LEU A 52 12.53 1.56 -3.83
C LEU A 52 13.75 0.64 -3.85
N ASN A 53 14.79 1.03 -4.55
CA ASN A 53 16.03 0.27 -4.66
C ASN A 53 16.85 0.42 -3.37
N GLY A 54 16.55 -0.40 -2.37
CA GLY A 54 17.23 -0.45 -1.09
C GLY A 54 16.55 0.36 0.02
N TYR A 55 17.11 0.28 1.23
CA TYR A 55 16.53 0.91 2.42
C TYR A 55 16.65 2.44 2.40
N SER A 56 17.82 2.96 2.04
CA SER A 56 18.08 4.40 1.93
C SER A 56 18.01 4.92 0.50
N GLY A 57 17.83 4.04 -0.48
CA GLY A 57 17.75 4.43 -1.88
C GLY A 57 16.44 5.14 -2.21
N ASP A 58 16.55 6.16 -3.06
CA ASP A 58 15.41 6.97 -3.53
C ASP A 58 15.05 6.66 -4.99
N CYS A 59 15.78 5.73 -5.63
CA CYS A 59 15.43 5.27 -6.96
C CYS A 59 14.38 4.16 -6.88
N TRP A 60 13.50 4.12 -7.88
CA TRP A 60 12.48 3.09 -8.01
C TRP A 60 13.08 1.69 -8.18
N SER A 61 12.48 0.68 -7.57
CA SER A 61 12.92 -0.72 -7.71
C SER A 61 12.44 -1.33 -9.03
N PRO A 62 13.30 -2.01 -9.81
CA PRO A 62 12.90 -2.71 -11.03
C PRO A 62 11.93 -3.88 -10.80
N LEU A 63 11.80 -4.34 -9.55
CA LEU A 63 10.86 -5.38 -9.16
C LEU A 63 9.52 -4.82 -8.67
N SER A 64 9.40 -3.49 -8.54
CA SER A 64 8.14 -2.88 -8.18
C SER A 64 7.19 -2.88 -9.38
N PRO A 65 5.89 -3.14 -9.20
CA PRO A 65 4.89 -2.87 -10.24
C PRO A 65 4.74 -1.35 -10.45
N LEU A 66 4.40 -0.97 -11.67
CA LEU A 66 4.03 0.39 -12.04
C LEU A 66 2.52 0.56 -12.09
N GLY A 67 2.07 1.76 -11.77
CA GLY A 67 0.72 2.21 -12.10
C GLY A 67 0.56 2.58 -13.58
N PRO A 68 -0.61 3.12 -13.96
CA PRO A 68 -1.82 3.22 -13.14
C PRO A 68 -2.52 1.85 -12.99
N SER A 69 -3.38 1.72 -11.98
CA SER A 69 -4.23 0.52 -11.90
C SER A 69 -5.17 0.45 -13.11
N PRO A 70 -5.70 -0.73 -13.47
CA PRO A 70 -6.73 -0.86 -14.49
C PRO A 70 -7.94 0.07 -14.26
N HIS A 71 -8.15 0.46 -13.00
CA HIS A 71 -9.11 1.47 -12.58
C HIS A 71 -8.42 2.83 -12.52
N TRP A 72 -8.32 3.51 -13.67
CA TRP A 72 -7.63 4.80 -13.84
C TRP A 72 -8.10 5.92 -12.89
N TYR A 73 -9.29 5.80 -12.29
CA TYR A 73 -9.85 6.76 -11.33
C TYR A 73 -9.32 6.56 -9.90
N LEU A 74 -8.62 5.46 -9.59
CA LEU A 74 -7.96 5.22 -8.32
C LEU A 74 -6.44 5.15 -8.52
N PRO A 75 -5.69 6.21 -8.16
CA PRO A 75 -4.25 6.24 -8.33
C PRO A 75 -3.56 5.20 -7.45
N LYS A 76 -2.74 4.35 -8.08
CA LYS A 76 -1.98 3.25 -7.46
C LYS A 76 -0.60 3.15 -8.14
N PRO A 77 0.52 2.98 -7.41
CA PRO A 77 0.64 2.89 -5.95
C PRO A 77 0.33 4.24 -5.27
N GLU A 78 -0.11 4.24 -4.01
CA GLU A 78 -0.27 5.50 -3.27
C GLU A 78 1.05 5.98 -2.68
N ILE A 79 1.90 5.08 -2.23
CA ILE A 79 3.15 5.44 -1.53
C ILE A 79 4.26 4.48 -1.89
N THR A 80 5.49 4.89 -1.64
CA THR A 80 6.68 4.04 -1.74
C THR A 80 7.32 3.81 -0.39
N ALA A 81 8.01 2.68 -0.23
CA ALA A 81 8.86 2.43 0.93
C ALA A 81 10.19 1.82 0.51
N GLY A 82 11.20 2.07 1.34
CA GLY A 82 12.59 1.69 1.07
C GLY A 82 12.83 0.22 1.29
N TYR A 83 12.75 -0.59 0.24
CA TYR A 83 13.26 -1.96 0.13
C TYR A 83 13.04 -2.44 -1.31
N GLU A 84 13.95 -3.28 -1.84
CA GLU A 84 13.94 -3.72 -3.24
C GLU A 84 12.68 -4.50 -3.67
N VAL A 85 11.93 -5.07 -2.72
CA VAL A 85 10.76 -5.90 -3.01
C VAL A 85 9.52 -5.30 -2.34
N THR A 86 8.38 -5.33 -3.03
CA THR A 86 7.12 -4.77 -2.55
C THR A 86 6.64 -5.41 -1.26
N SER A 87 6.89 -6.71 -1.04
CA SER A 87 6.53 -7.42 0.19
C SER A 87 7.18 -6.82 1.44
N THR A 88 8.48 -6.47 1.35
CA THR A 88 9.23 -5.86 2.46
C THR A 88 8.93 -4.37 2.59
N ALA A 89 8.75 -3.67 1.47
CA ALA A 89 8.25 -2.29 1.48
C ALA A 89 6.88 -2.19 2.18
N THR A 90 5.97 -3.14 1.92
CA THR A 90 4.64 -3.20 2.52
C THR A 90 4.69 -3.42 4.03
N SER A 91 5.60 -4.28 4.53
CA SER A 91 5.71 -4.53 5.97
C SER A 91 6.18 -3.30 6.75
N VAL A 92 7.05 -2.46 6.16
CA VAL A 92 7.43 -1.15 6.73
C VAL A 92 6.21 -0.26 6.89
N VAL A 93 5.46 -0.10 5.80
CA VAL A 93 4.23 0.73 5.81
C VAL A 93 3.24 0.21 6.84
N ALA A 94 3.05 -1.12 6.92
CA ALA A 94 2.18 -1.74 7.89
C ALA A 94 2.63 -1.44 9.34
N GLY A 95 3.94 -1.48 9.61
CA GLY A 95 4.50 -1.11 10.92
C GLY A 95 4.23 0.35 11.28
N VAL A 96 4.43 1.28 10.34
CA VAL A 96 4.13 2.70 10.56
C VAL A 96 2.63 2.91 10.79
N ALA A 97 1.78 2.30 9.95
CA ALA A 97 0.33 2.38 10.10
C ALA A 97 -0.14 1.86 11.47
N LEU A 98 0.48 0.79 11.96
CA LEU A 98 0.20 0.22 13.28
C LEU A 98 0.56 1.18 14.41
N LEU A 99 1.71 1.86 14.34
CA LEU A 99 2.09 2.86 15.35
C LEU A 99 1.11 4.05 15.36
N LEU A 100 0.69 4.51 14.18
CA LEU A 100 -0.32 5.57 14.06
C LEU A 100 -1.69 5.11 14.60
N ALA A 101 -2.07 3.86 14.35
CA ALA A 101 -3.29 3.27 14.89
C ALA A 101 -3.27 3.14 16.41
N GLN A 102 -2.12 2.77 16.99
CA GLN A 102 -1.96 2.68 18.43
C GLN A 102 -2.18 4.04 19.10
N GLN A 103 -1.65 5.11 18.51
CA GLN A 103 -1.88 6.48 18.99
C GLN A 103 -3.37 6.87 18.98
N TYR A 104 -4.13 6.47 17.96
CA TYR A 104 -5.55 6.82 17.81
C TYR A 104 -6.52 5.93 18.58
N LYS A 105 -6.08 4.76 19.06
CA LYS A 105 -6.95 3.80 19.75
C LYS A 105 -7.49 4.35 21.07
N GLU A 106 -6.88 5.40 21.61
CA GLU A 106 -7.34 6.10 22.82
C GLU A 106 -8.66 6.87 22.61
N GLU A 107 -9.08 7.13 21.37
CA GLU A 107 -10.20 8.06 21.07
C GLU A 107 -11.53 7.40 20.67
N GLU A 108 -11.70 6.09 20.89
CA GLU A 108 -12.97 5.34 20.68
C GLU A 108 -13.64 5.52 19.30
N LEU A 109 -12.88 5.87 18.26
CA LEU A 109 -13.42 6.07 16.90
C LEU A 109 -13.77 4.74 16.19
N PRO A 110 -14.74 4.75 15.27
CA PRO A 110 -15.06 3.58 14.46
C PRO A 110 -13.87 3.17 13.56
N THR A 111 -13.59 1.86 13.50
CA THR A 111 -12.41 1.30 12.82
C THR A 111 -12.24 1.72 11.36
N SER A 112 -13.34 1.89 10.62
CA SER A 112 -13.33 2.35 9.23
C SER A 112 -12.83 3.79 9.10
N LEU A 113 -13.23 4.66 10.04
CA LEU A 113 -12.79 6.05 10.08
C LEU A 113 -11.31 6.14 10.46
N VAL A 114 -10.86 5.37 11.45
CA VAL A 114 -9.44 5.27 11.84
C VAL A 114 -8.59 4.83 10.64
N SER A 115 -9.06 3.84 9.87
CA SER A 115 -8.34 3.36 8.68
C SER A 115 -8.23 4.43 7.59
N ALA A 116 -9.30 5.20 7.36
CA ALA A 116 -9.30 6.31 6.40
C ALA A 116 -8.36 7.45 6.85
N ILE A 117 -8.41 7.81 8.14
CA ILE A 117 -7.56 8.82 8.76
C ILE A 117 -6.08 8.44 8.64
N ILE A 118 -5.72 7.20 9.00
CA ILE A 118 -4.34 6.72 8.89
C ILE A 118 -3.88 6.73 7.44
N ARG A 119 -4.73 6.30 6.49
CA ARG A 119 -4.39 6.34 5.08
C ARG A 119 -4.12 7.78 4.60
N TRP A 120 -4.96 8.74 4.97
CA TRP A 120 -4.73 10.14 4.64
C TRP A 120 -3.46 10.68 5.27
N ALA A 121 -3.20 10.36 6.54
CA ALA A 121 -1.97 10.76 7.21
C ALA A 121 -0.71 10.22 6.53
N LEU A 122 -0.74 8.96 6.10
CA LEU A 122 0.37 8.34 5.38
C LEU A 122 0.61 8.99 4.01
N ILE A 123 -0.46 9.33 3.30
CA ILE A 123 -0.37 10.02 2.00
C ILE A 123 0.17 11.45 2.19
N GLU A 124 -0.39 12.21 3.12
CA GLU A 124 0.07 13.59 3.41
C GLU A 124 1.50 13.61 3.95
N GLY A 125 1.87 12.62 4.76
CA GLY A 125 3.24 12.41 5.21
C GLY A 125 4.20 12.08 4.05
N ALA A 126 3.76 11.26 3.09
CA ALA A 126 4.57 10.89 1.93
C ALA A 126 4.81 12.07 0.97
N LYS A 127 3.82 12.95 0.79
CA LYS A 127 3.94 14.18 -0.04
C LYS A 127 5.07 15.11 0.42
N GLN A 128 5.47 15.04 1.70
CA GLN A 128 6.58 15.84 2.22
C GLN A 128 7.95 15.37 1.71
N TYR A 129 8.03 14.13 1.20
CA TYR A 129 9.23 13.56 0.61
C TYR A 129 8.87 12.91 -0.74
N ASP A 130 8.44 13.77 -1.65
CA ASP A 130 8.16 13.42 -3.04
C ASP A 130 9.47 13.13 -3.78
N LEU A 131 9.50 11.99 -4.47
CA LEU A 131 10.65 11.52 -5.24
C LEU A 131 10.49 11.82 -6.75
N GLY A 132 9.27 12.16 -7.17
CA GLY A 132 8.89 12.31 -8.56
C GLY A 132 8.43 13.72 -8.90
N SER A 133 7.40 13.80 -9.73
CA SER A 133 6.75 15.07 -10.07
C SER A 133 5.73 15.41 -8.99
N PRO A 134 5.59 16.71 -8.61
CA PRO A 134 4.64 17.13 -7.61
C PRO A 134 3.25 16.55 -7.84
N GLY A 135 2.77 15.75 -6.88
CA GLY A 135 1.46 15.14 -6.93
C GLY A 135 1.53 13.61 -6.90
N TRP A 136 0.58 12.97 -7.57
CA TRP A 136 0.62 11.52 -7.73
C TRP A 136 1.31 11.16 -9.05
N ASP A 137 2.24 10.23 -9.00
CA ASP A 137 2.84 9.62 -10.18
C ASP A 137 2.77 8.08 -10.15
N ALA A 138 2.88 7.47 -11.34
CA ALA A 138 2.71 6.03 -11.50
C ALA A 138 3.88 5.18 -10.95
N GLN A 139 5.03 5.79 -10.66
CA GLN A 139 6.24 5.12 -10.16
C GLN A 139 6.35 5.23 -8.63
N TYR A 140 6.25 6.44 -8.09
CA TYR A 140 6.47 6.75 -6.68
C TYR A 140 5.20 7.01 -5.89
N GLY A 141 4.04 7.08 -6.56
CA GLY A 141 2.78 7.41 -5.91
C GLY A 141 2.78 8.87 -5.48
N TYR A 142 2.46 9.15 -4.22
CA TYR A 142 2.58 10.47 -3.60
C TYR A 142 3.97 10.74 -3.01
N GLY A 143 4.91 9.79 -3.13
CA GLY A 143 6.24 9.88 -2.55
C GLY A 143 6.51 8.77 -1.55
N ARG A 144 7.62 8.93 -0.82
CA ARG A 144 8.14 7.91 0.09
C ARG A 144 7.59 8.10 1.49
N ILE A 145 7.25 6.99 2.14
CA ILE A 145 6.67 7.00 3.47
C ILE A 145 7.55 7.74 4.49
N ASN A 146 6.90 8.64 5.25
CA ASN A 146 7.53 9.38 6.33
C ASN A 146 6.67 9.28 7.60
N ALA A 147 7.11 8.43 8.54
CA ALA A 147 6.38 8.17 9.78
C ALA A 147 6.22 9.43 10.66
N LEU A 148 7.25 10.26 10.73
CA LEU A 148 7.23 11.48 11.54
C LEU A 148 6.24 12.50 10.97
N CYS A 149 6.33 12.79 9.66
CA CYS A 149 5.38 13.71 9.02
C CYS A 149 3.94 13.19 9.10
N SER A 150 3.73 11.88 8.94
CA SER A 150 2.40 11.27 9.10
C SER A 150 1.85 11.46 10.52
N TYR A 151 2.69 11.27 11.54
CA TYR A 151 2.31 11.50 12.94
C TYR A 151 2.02 12.98 13.23
N LEU A 152 2.88 13.90 12.76
CA LEU A 152 2.68 15.33 12.95
C LEU A 152 1.41 15.81 12.26
N PHE A 153 1.12 15.29 11.06
CA PHE A 153 -0.13 15.58 10.36
C PHE A 153 -1.34 15.18 11.21
N LEU A 154 -1.34 13.94 11.73
CA LEU A 154 -2.38 13.46 12.64
C LEU A 154 -2.53 14.35 13.86
N LYS A 155 -1.42 14.67 14.54
CA LYS A 155 -1.42 15.45 15.78
C LYS A 155 -1.90 16.89 15.60
N TYR A 156 -1.55 17.55 14.50
CA TYR A 156 -1.82 18.99 14.33
C TYR A 156 -3.07 19.29 13.51
N HIS A 157 -3.40 18.48 12.51
CA HIS A 157 -4.50 18.74 11.58
C HIS A 157 -5.78 17.98 11.92
N LEU A 158 -5.65 16.82 12.56
CA LEU A 158 -6.78 15.96 12.92
C LEU A 158 -7.03 15.94 14.42
N LYS A 159 -6.74 17.05 15.13
CA LYS A 159 -7.07 17.29 16.55
C LYS A 159 -8.53 16.90 16.81
N LEU A 160 -8.75 15.64 17.14
CA LEU A 160 -10.00 15.06 17.57
C LEU A 160 -9.92 14.93 19.09
#